data_AF-A0A838RPI5-F1
#
_entry.id   AF-A0A838RPI5-F1
#
_cell.length_a   1.000
_cell.length_b   1.000
_cell.length_c   1.000
_cell.angle_alpha   90.00
_cell.angle_beta   90.00
_cell.angle_gamma   90.00
#
_symmetry.space_group_name_H-M   'P 1'
#
loop_
_entity.id
_entity.type
_entity.pdbx_description
1 polymer ?
#
loop_
_entity_poly.entity_id
_entity_poly.type
_entity_poly.pdbx_seq_one_letter_code
_entity_poly.pdbx_strand_id
1 'polypeptide(L)'
;MDATWEKRQSVTSHLSIGMSQAEAESHLYEAEAIYQCNQDPYIRDYVLFHQDVSFATAILLEFAESDNGLVLRNIYNVDPDVLAAYIEPCQRIHLEHK
;
A
#
# COMPACT_ATOMS: atom_id res chain seq x y z
N MET A 1 5.21 22.25 -11.29
CA MET A 1 5.23 21.06 -10.41
C MET A 1 4.18 20.12 -10.94
N ASP A 2 4.51 18.83 -11.04
CA ASP A 2 3.65 17.82 -11.64
C ASP A 2 2.58 17.43 -10.59
N ALA A 3 1.30 17.66 -10.88
CA ALA A 3 0.19 17.37 -9.94
C ALA A 3 0.18 15.89 -9.49
N THR A 4 0.80 15.04 -10.31
CA THR A 4 1.03 13.62 -10.05
C THR A 4 1.96 13.40 -8.84
N TRP A 5 2.96 14.25 -8.63
CA TRP A 5 3.89 14.15 -7.50
C TRP A 5 3.24 14.56 -6.18
N GLU A 6 2.45 15.65 -6.20
CA GLU A 6 1.79 16.18 -4.99
C GLU A 6 0.68 15.25 -4.48
N LYS A 7 -0.07 14.59 -5.36
CA LYS A 7 -1.09 13.61 -4.95
C LYS A 7 -0.50 12.28 -4.48
N ARG A 8 0.62 11.82 -5.07
CA ARG A 8 1.37 10.65 -4.57
C ARG A 8 1.86 10.87 -3.14
N GLN A 9 2.27 12.09 -2.81
CA GLN A 9 2.55 12.45 -1.43
C GLN A 9 1.31 12.34 -0.56
N SER A 10 0.10 12.74 -1.00
CA SER A 10 -1.10 12.67 -0.16
C SER A 10 -1.45 11.27 0.37
N VAL A 11 -1.35 10.22 -0.46
CA VAL A 11 -1.71 8.84 -0.06
C VAL A 11 -0.60 8.19 0.80
N THR A 12 0.64 8.67 0.65
CA THR A 12 1.81 8.13 1.38
C THR A 12 2.35 9.06 2.46
N SER A 13 1.82 10.27 2.63
CA SER A 13 2.34 11.30 3.55
C SER A 13 2.19 10.89 5.00
N HIS A 14 1.22 10.02 5.26
CA HIS A 14 0.95 9.42 6.56
C HIS A 14 1.63 8.07 6.72
N LEU A 15 2.34 7.58 5.69
CA LEU A 15 3.11 6.34 5.72
C LEU A 15 4.60 6.63 5.92
N SER A 16 5.25 5.82 6.72
CA SER A 16 6.62 6.00 7.15
C SER A 16 7.21 4.66 7.53
N ILE A 17 8.45 4.44 7.10
CA ILE A 17 9.19 3.21 7.39
C ILE A 17 9.33 3.08 8.92
N GLY A 18 9.08 1.87 9.43
CA GLY A 18 9.14 1.54 10.85
C GLY A 18 7.79 1.60 11.58
N MET A 19 6.73 2.13 10.97
CA MET A 19 5.39 2.05 11.56
C MET A 19 4.88 0.61 11.59
N SER A 20 4.06 0.31 12.59
CA SER A 20 3.41 -0.99 12.68
C SER A 20 2.38 -1.19 11.56
N GLN A 21 2.05 -2.45 11.28
CA GLN A 21 0.98 -2.79 10.34
C GLN A 21 -0.34 -2.10 10.69
N ALA A 22 -0.75 -2.12 11.96
CA ALA A 22 -2.01 -1.52 12.39
C ALA A 22 -2.04 0.00 12.19
N GLU A 23 -0.94 0.69 12.48
CA GLU A 23 -0.81 2.14 12.23
C GLU A 23 -0.87 2.44 10.73
N ALA A 24 -0.11 1.72 9.91
CA ALA A 24 -0.14 1.91 8.48
C ALA A 24 -1.54 1.65 7.90
N GLU A 25 -2.19 0.54 8.28
CA GLU A 25 -3.57 0.18 7.89
C GLU A 25 -4.59 1.25 8.26
N SER A 26 -4.40 1.93 9.41
CA SER A 26 -5.25 3.05 9.82
C SER A 26 -5.16 4.26 8.91
N HIS A 27 -4.19 4.32 7.99
CA HIS A 27 -4.06 5.37 6.96
C HIS A 27 -4.48 4.89 5.56
N LEU A 28 -4.73 3.59 5.38
CA LEU A 28 -5.04 3.01 4.06
C LEU A 28 -6.50 3.16 3.66
N TYR A 29 -7.39 3.63 4.53
CA TYR A 29 -8.83 3.77 4.25
C TYR A 29 -9.13 4.74 3.10
N GLU A 30 -8.18 5.61 2.73
CA GLU A 30 -8.29 6.52 1.59
C GLU A 30 -7.96 5.86 0.24
N ALA A 31 -7.47 4.62 0.27
CA ALA A 31 -7.28 3.81 -0.94
C ALA A 31 -8.63 3.23 -1.41
N GLU A 32 -8.92 3.34 -2.70
CA GLU A 32 -10.17 2.84 -3.29
C GLU A 32 -10.19 1.30 -3.39
N ALA A 33 -9.02 0.69 -3.51
CA ALA A 33 -8.87 -0.74 -3.40
C ALA A 33 -7.52 -1.10 -2.76
N ILE A 34 -7.55 -2.15 -1.95
CA ILE A 34 -6.38 -2.70 -1.28
C ILE A 34 -6.31 -4.18 -1.61
N TYR A 35 -5.14 -4.64 -2.01
CA TYR A 35 -4.87 -6.03 -2.33
C TYR A 35 -3.74 -6.53 -1.43
N GLN A 36 -3.90 -7.72 -0.86
CA GLN A 36 -2.85 -8.39 -0.12
C GLN A 36 -2.21 -9.45 -1.01
N CYS A 37 -0.92 -9.31 -1.28
CA CYS A 37 -0.21 -10.09 -2.30
C CYS A 37 0.66 -11.21 -1.73
N ASN A 38 1.14 -11.04 -0.50
CA ASN A 38 1.96 -12.01 0.18
C ASN A 38 1.22 -12.54 1.42
N GLN A 39 1.13 -13.88 1.52
CA GLN A 39 0.51 -14.58 2.64
C GLN A 39 1.56 -15.21 3.57
N ASP A 40 2.84 -14.90 3.36
CA ASP A 40 3.88 -15.29 4.31
C ASP A 40 3.60 -14.65 5.69
N PRO A 41 3.70 -15.40 6.80
CA PRO A 41 3.47 -14.85 8.13
C PRO A 41 4.50 -13.80 8.54
N TYR A 42 5.68 -13.80 7.91
CA TYR A 42 6.81 -12.91 8.21
C TYR A 42 6.92 -11.74 7.24
N ILE A 43 6.30 -11.83 6.07
CA ILE A 43 6.31 -10.78 5.05
C ILE A 43 4.89 -10.59 4.53
N ARG A 44 4.39 -9.36 4.62
CA ARG A 44 3.07 -9.01 4.12
C ARG A 44 3.14 -7.83 3.18
N ASP A 45 2.59 -8.01 2.00
CA ASP A 45 2.61 -6.99 0.97
C ASP A 45 1.19 -6.48 0.71
N TYR A 46 1.02 -5.17 0.76
CA TYR A 46 -0.21 -4.50 0.38
C TYR A 46 0.00 -3.65 -0.87
N VAL A 47 -0.89 -3.83 -1.84
CA VAL A 47 -0.98 -2.97 -3.01
C VAL A 47 -2.20 -2.08 -2.85
N LEU A 48 -1.96 -0.77 -2.81
CA LEU A 48 -2.98 0.26 -2.72
C LEU A 48 -3.26 0.81 -4.11
N PHE A 49 -4.53 0.97 -4.42
CA PHE A 49 -4.99 1.68 -5.60
C PHE A 49 -5.65 2.97 -5.21
N HIS A 50 -5.25 4.02 -5.91
CA HIS A 50 -5.96 5.28 -5.90
C HIS A 50 -6.08 5.76 -7.35
N GLN A 51 -7.31 5.79 -7.83
CA GLN A 51 -7.71 6.24 -9.15
C GLN A 51 -8.46 7.57 -9.00
N ASP A 52 -7.77 8.65 -9.32
CA ASP A 52 -8.45 9.93 -9.56
C ASP A 52 -8.85 9.98 -11.05
N VAL A 53 -9.77 10.88 -11.41
CA VAL A 53 -10.40 11.03 -12.73
C VAL A 53 -9.39 11.24 -13.87
N SER A 54 -8.12 11.42 -13.56
CA SER A 54 -7.02 11.65 -14.50
C SER A 54 -5.78 10.77 -14.27
N PHE A 55 -5.75 9.92 -13.23
CA PHE A 55 -4.54 9.20 -12.85
C PHE A 55 -4.84 7.96 -12.01
N ALA A 56 -4.33 6.80 -12.44
CA ALA A 56 -4.26 5.60 -11.62
C ALA A 56 -2.85 5.48 -11.04
N THR A 57 -2.73 5.41 -9.71
CA THR A 57 -1.47 5.10 -9.03
C THR A 57 -1.62 3.80 -8.28
N ALA A 58 -0.52 3.06 -8.22
CA ALA A 58 -0.40 1.95 -7.32
C ALA A 58 0.82 2.10 -6.41
N ILE A 59 0.62 1.75 -5.15
CA ILE A 59 1.66 1.82 -4.13
C ILE A 59 1.75 0.42 -3.52
N LEU A 60 2.95 -0.15 -3.57
CA LEU A 60 3.27 -1.40 -2.88
C LEU A 60 3.91 -1.05 -1.53
N LEU A 61 3.30 -1.56 -0.47
CA LEU A 61 3.81 -1.51 0.89
C LEU A 61 4.31 -2.89 1.27
N GLU A 62 5.57 -2.99 1.67
CA GLU A 62 6.18 -4.24 2.14
C GLU A 62 6.34 -4.17 3.65
N PHE A 63 5.70 -5.09 4.35
CA PHE A 63 5.83 -5.30 5.78
C PHE A 63 6.71 -6.51 6.05
N ALA A 64 7.59 -6.39 7.02
CA ALA A 64 8.45 -7.49 7.46
C ALA A 64 8.36 -7.67 8.98
N GLU A 65 8.60 -8.89 9.46
CA GLU A 65 8.63 -9.19 10.88
C GLU A 65 9.75 -8.41 11.59
N SER A 66 9.41 -7.90 12.76
CA SER A 66 10.29 -7.28 13.74
C SER A 66 9.92 -7.78 15.14
N ASP A 67 10.70 -7.39 16.16
CA ASP A 67 10.53 -7.84 17.54
C ASP A 67 9.14 -7.55 18.12
N ASN A 68 8.42 -6.56 17.56
CA ASN A 68 7.08 -6.14 17.99
C ASN A 68 5.98 -6.46 16.95
N GLY A 69 6.24 -7.36 16.01
CA GLY A 69 5.31 -7.74 14.94
C GLY A 69 5.70 -7.19 13.57
N LEU A 70 4.73 -7.12 12.65
CA LEU A 70 4.95 -6.65 11.27
C LEU A 70 5.10 -5.13 11.23
N VAL A 71 6.20 -4.66 10.63
CA VAL A 71 6.51 -3.23 10.46
C VAL A 71 6.69 -2.89 8.98
N LEU A 72 6.24 -1.70 8.59
CA LEU A 72 6.40 -1.18 7.23
C LEU A 72 7.88 -0.96 6.95
N ARG A 73 8.43 -1.73 6.02
CA ARG A 73 9.85 -1.71 5.69
C ARG A 73 10.13 -0.90 4.44
N ASN A 74 9.30 -1.05 3.41
CA ASN A 74 9.48 -0.37 2.13
C ASN A 74 8.16 0.16 1.56
N ILE A 75 8.26 1.25 0.81
CA ILE A 75 7.16 1.87 0.06
C ILE A 75 7.65 2.05 -1.37
N TYR A 76 6.98 1.39 -2.31
CA TYR A 76 7.31 1.45 -3.72
C TYR A 76 6.15 2.04 -4.51
N ASN A 77 6.46 2.99 -5.40
CA ASN A 77 5.52 3.36 -6.45
C ASN A 77 5.58 2.28 -7.52
N VAL A 78 4.44 1.69 -7.82
CA VAL A 78 4.32 0.70 -8.88
C VAL A 78 3.56 1.34 -10.04
N ASP A 79 4.15 1.22 -11.22
CA ASP A 79 3.49 1.67 -12.43
C ASP A 79 2.28 0.75 -12.70
N PRO A 80 1.07 1.32 -12.93
CA PRO A 80 -0.14 0.54 -13.15
C PRO A 80 -0.03 -0.46 -14.30
N ASP A 81 0.84 -0.23 -15.29
CA ASP A 81 1.05 -1.15 -16.41
C ASP A 81 1.78 -2.43 -16.00
N VAL A 82 2.64 -2.36 -14.99
CA VAL A 82 3.40 -3.51 -14.46
C VAL A 82 2.65 -4.21 -13.32
N LEU A 83 1.66 -3.51 -12.78
CA LEU A 83 0.88 -3.90 -11.62
C LEU A 83 -0.02 -5.10 -11.90
N ALA A 84 -0.59 -5.22 -13.10
CA ALA A 84 -1.45 -6.35 -13.46
C ALA A 84 -0.76 -7.70 -13.17
N ALA A 85 0.53 -7.80 -13.46
CA ALA A 85 1.34 -9.00 -13.18
C ALA A 85 1.64 -9.19 -11.67
N TYR A 86 1.65 -8.12 -10.89
CA TYR A 86 1.84 -8.17 -9.44
C TYR A 86 0.55 -8.50 -8.67
N ILE A 87 -0.63 -8.11 -9.17
CA ILE A 87 -1.93 -8.33 -8.48
C ILE A 87 -2.45 -9.75 -8.69
N GLU A 88 -2.06 -10.48 -9.74
CA GLU A 88 -2.59 -11.82 -10.02
C GLU A 88 -2.57 -12.80 -8.83
N PRO A 89 -1.51 -12.86 -8.00
CA PRO A 89 -1.53 -13.70 -6.78
C PRO A 89 -2.26 -13.06 -5.58
N CYS A 90 -2.75 -11.83 -5.71
CA CYS A 90 -3.25 -11.05 -4.58
C CYS A 90 -4.76 -11.15 -4.37
N GLN A 91 -5.16 -11.14 -3.10
CA GLN A 91 -6.56 -11.10 -2.72
C GLN A 91 -6.97 -9.65 -2.42
N ARG A 92 -8.07 -9.18 -3.04
CA ARG A 92 -8.68 -7.90 -2.65
C ARG A 92 -9.21 -8.03 -1.22
N ILE A 93 -8.81 -7.10 -0.36
CA ILE A 93 -9.28 -7.03 1.02
C ILE A 93 -10.05 -5.74 1.25
N HIS A 94 -10.86 -5.75 2.30
CA HIS A 94 -11.53 -4.57 2.81
C HIS A 94 -11.02 -4.35 4.23
N LEU A 95 -10.40 -3.18 4.47
CA LEU A 95 -10.01 -2.77 5.82
C LEU A 95 -11.16 -1.95 6.39
N GLU A 96 -11.81 -2.46 7.43
CA GLU A 96 -12.82 -1.73 8.17
C GLU A 96 -12.14 -0.75 9.15
N HIS A 97 -12.57 0.51 9.13
CA HIS A 97 -12.09 1.52 10.07
C HIS A 97 -12.60 1.16 11.48
N LYS A 98 -11.68 0.90 12.42
CA LYS A 98 -12.01 0.66 13.83
C LYS A 98 -11.96 1.94 14.66
#